data_AF-A0A848XLS4-F1
#
_entry.id   AF-A0A848XLS4-F1
#
_cell.length_a   1.000
_cell.length_b   1.000
_cell.length_c   1.000
_cell.angle_alpha   90.00
_cell.angle_beta   90.00
_cell.angle_gamma   90.00
#
_symmetry.space_group_name_H-M   'P 1'
#
loop_
_entity.id
_entity.type
_entity.pdbx_description
1 polymer ?
#
loop_
_entity_poly.entity_id
_entity_poly.type
_entity_poly.pdbx_seq_one_letter_code
_entity_poly.pdbx_strand_id
1 'polypeptide(L)' 'DRSLGTRHRAAIGLSEETDAIVIVVSEETSRISVAYRGRLEMGVDADRLREYMEVASPSGKASVRLAPAV' A
#
# COMPACT_ATOMS: atom_id res chain seq x y z
N ASP A 1 -11.27 0.86 13.55
CA ASP A 1 -11.47 -0.57 13.26
C ASP A 1 -10.58 -1.38 14.22
N ARG A 2 -11.13 -2.44 14.83
CA ARG A 2 -10.42 -3.30 15.80
C ARG A 2 -9.44 -4.26 15.11
N SER A 3 -9.53 -4.42 13.78
CA SER A 3 -8.64 -5.26 12.95
C SER A 3 -7.28 -4.64 12.66
N LEU A 4 -7.07 -3.35 12.99
CA LEU A 4 -5.84 -2.65 12.65
C LEU A 4 -4.72 -2.96 13.66
N GLY A 5 -3.66 -3.60 13.18
CA GLY A 5 -2.39 -3.75 13.90
C GLY A 5 -1.56 -2.46 13.95
N THR A 6 -0.38 -2.52 14.59
CA THR A 6 0.55 -1.38 14.71
C THR A 6 1.06 -0.87 13.37
N ARG A 7 1.37 -1.76 12.42
CA ARG A 7 1.80 -1.39 11.06
C ARG A 7 0.77 -0.54 10.33
N HIS A 8 -0.52 -0.89 10.46
CA HIS A 8 -1.60 -0.13 9.84
C HIS A 8 -1.73 1.27 10.45
N ARG A 9 -1.68 1.38 11.78
CA ARG A 9 -1.74 2.68 12.47
C ARG A 9 -0.55 3.57 12.12
N ALA A 10 0.66 3.00 12.07
CA ALA A 10 1.85 3.74 11.67
C ALA A 10 1.75 4.23 10.21
N ALA A 11 1.22 3.40 9.31
CA ALA A 11 1.01 3.78 7.91
C ALA A 11 0.01 4.93 7.77
N ILE A 12 -1.09 4.89 8.53
CA ILE A 12 -2.06 6.00 8.58
C ILE A 12 -1.34 7.27 9.03
N GLY A 13 -0.71 7.26 10.21
CA GLY A 13 -0.08 8.46 10.77
C GLY A 13 1.02 9.04 9.87
N LEU A 14 1.84 8.18 9.23
CA LEU A 14 2.84 8.65 8.27
C LEU A 14 2.19 9.31 7.04
N SER A 15 1.12 8.69 6.51
CA SER A 15 0.41 9.21 5.34
C SER A 15 -0.48 10.42 5.63
N GLU A 16 -0.76 10.74 6.90
CA GLU A 16 -1.49 11.95 7.32
C GLU A 16 -0.58 13.18 7.24
N GLU A 17 0.67 13.02 7.66
CA GLU A 17 1.64 14.12 7.78
C GLU A 17 2.52 14.28 6.52
N THR A 18 2.42 13.37 5.56
CA THR A 18 3.25 13.37 4.35
C THR A 18 2.43 13.03 3.10
N ASP A 19 3.00 13.24 1.92
CA ASP A 19 2.46 12.78 0.64
C ASP A 19 2.88 11.34 0.31
N ALA A 20 3.43 10.59 1.27
CA ALA A 20 3.87 9.23 1.06
C ALA A 20 2.70 8.28 0.80
N ILE A 21 2.88 7.39 -0.18
CA ILE A 21 2.07 6.19 -0.35
C ILE A 21 2.73 5.07 0.46
N VAL A 22 2.01 4.54 1.46
CA VAL A 22 2.54 3.51 2.37
C VAL A 22 1.84 2.19 2.11
N ILE A 23 2.59 1.18 1.68
CA ILE A 23 2.09 -0.18 1.46
C ILE A 23 2.32 -1.00 2.74
N VAL A 24 1.28 -1.67 3.20
CA VAL A 24 1.30 -2.51 4.39
C VAL A 24 0.92 -3.94 4.03
N VAL A 25 1.74 -4.90 4.44
CA VAL A 25 1.40 -6.32 4.39
C VAL A 25 1.02 -6.77 5.79
N SER A 26 -0.18 -7.31 5.95
CA SER A 26 -0.65 -7.87 7.23
C SER A 26 0.08 -9.17 7.51
N GLU A 27 0.73 -9.27 8.67
CA GLU A 27 1.38 -10.52 9.13
C GLU A 27 0.35 -11.59 9.50
N GLU A 28 -0.84 -11.17 9.96
CA GLU A 28 -1.89 -12.08 10.40
C GLU A 28 -2.71 -12.63 9.23
N THR A 29 -2.96 -11.80 8.22
CA THR A 29 -3.91 -12.14 7.13
C THR A 29 -3.26 -12.21 5.76
N SER A 30 -1.98 -11.84 5.63
CA SER A 30 -1.27 -11.67 4.35
C SER A 30 -1.94 -10.73 3.35
N ARG A 31 -2.97 -9.97 3.77
CA ARG A 31 -3.64 -8.97 2.94
C ARG A 31 -2.75 -7.74 2.81
N ILE A 32 -2.76 -7.15 1.62
CA ILE A 32 -2.12 -5.87 1.33
C ILE A 32 -3.11 -4.75 1.62
N SER A 33 -2.62 -3.68 2.24
CA SER A 33 -3.35 -2.44 2.46
C SER A 33 -2.48 -1.27 1.99
N VAL A 34 -3.10 -0.17 1.58
CA VAL A 34 -2.41 1.05 1.16
C VAL A 34 -2.92 2.21 1.99
N ALA A 35 -2.01 2.99 2.59
CA ALA A 35 -2.32 4.24 3.25
C ALA A 35 -1.82 5.43 2.41
N TYR A 36 -2.70 6.39 2.13
CA TYR A 36 -2.37 7.61 1.40
C TYR A 36 -3.28 8.77 1.84
N ARG A 37 -2.68 9.92 2.16
CA ARG A 37 -3.40 11.13 2.64
C ARG A 37 -4.36 10.83 3.79
N GLY A 38 -3.88 10.06 4.78
CA GLY A 38 -4.63 9.64 5.96
C GLY A 38 -5.76 8.64 5.71
N ARG A 39 -5.88 8.10 4.50
CA ARG A 39 -6.88 7.08 4.18
C ARG A 39 -6.21 5.73 4.05
N LEU A 40 -6.80 4.71 4.68
CA LEU A 40 -6.37 3.32 4.58
C LEU A 40 -7.36 2.53 3.71
N GLU A 41 -6.89 2.00 2.59
CA GLU A 41 -7.60 1.03 1.76
C GLU A 41 -7.08 -0.38 2.09
N MET A 42 -7.95 -1.29 2.50
CA MET A 42 -7.56 -2.64 2.95
C MET A 42 -7.92 -3.71 1.92
N GLY A 43 -7.07 -4.73 1.80
CA GLY A 43 -7.32 -5.85 0.90
C GLY A 43 -7.19 -5.48 -0.57
N VAL A 44 -6.21 -4.63 -0.85
CA VAL A 44 -5.87 -4.15 -2.20
C VAL A 44 -5.30 -5.31 -3.01
N ASP A 45 -5.80 -5.49 -4.23
CA ASP A 45 -5.27 -6.48 -5.17
C ASP A 45 -4.09 -5.92 -5.98
N ALA A 46 -3.50 -6.75 -6.84
CA ALA A 46 -2.31 -6.37 -7.59
C ALA A 46 -2.57 -5.23 -8.59
N ASP A 47 -3.75 -5.18 -9.21
CA ASP A 47 -4.06 -4.15 -10.20
C ASP A 47 -4.27 -2.80 -9.52
N ARG A 48 -5.04 -2.80 -8.43
CA ARG A 48 -5.26 -1.61 -7.61
C ARG A 48 -3.95 -1.11 -6.97
N LEU A 49 -3.06 -2.01 -6.54
CA LEU A 49 -1.75 -1.62 -6.03
C LEU A 49 -0.88 -0.95 -7.11
N ARG A 50 -0.93 -1.45 -8.35
CA ARG A 50 -0.20 -0.83 -9.47
C ARG A 50 -0.69 0.57 -9.76
N GLU A 51 -2.00 0.83 -9.69
CA GLU A 51 -2.54 2.18 -9.85
C GLU A 51 -1.90 3.18 -8.88
N TYR A 52 -1.71 2.78 -7.61
CA TYR A 52 -1.00 3.61 -6.63
C TYR A 52 0.47 3.84 -6.99
N MET A 53 1.17 2.82 -7.50
CA MET A 53 2.59 2.93 -7.86
C MET A 53 2.82 3.79 -9.11
N GLU A 54 1.91 3.75 -10.08
CA GLU A 54 1.96 4.61 -11.27
C GLU A 54 1.80 6.08 -10.89
N VAL A 55 0.93 6.41 -9.93
CA VAL A 55 0.79 7.78 -9.40
C VAL A 55 2.06 8.25 -8.69
N ALA A 56 2.76 7.34 -8.01
CA ALA A 56 3.96 7.65 -7.23
C ALA A 56 5.21 7.90 -8.07
N SER A 57 5.25 7.46 -9.34
CA SER A 57 6.46 7.49 -10.15
C SER A 57 6.49 8.72 -11.09
N PRO A 58 7.30 9.76 -10.79
CA PRO A 58 7.50 10.89 -11.70
C PRO A 58 8.33 10.53 -12.95
N SER A 59 8.86 9.30 -13.05
CA SER A 59 9.59 8.80 -14.21
C SER A 59 8.95 7.50 -14.71
N GLY A 60 8.51 7.52 -15.97
CA GLY A 60 7.82 6.40 -16.59
C GLY A 60 8.65 5.11 -16.59
N LYS A 61 7.95 3.99 -16.38
CA LYS A 61 8.43 2.60 -16.49
C LYS A 61 9.36 2.14 -15.36
N ALA A 62 8.83 2.07 -14.13
CA ALA A 62 9.31 1.06 -13.18
C ALA A 62 8.64 -0.28 -13.55
N SER A 63 9.19 -0.98 -14.54
CA SER A 63 8.77 -2.33 -14.89
C SER A 63 9.06 -3.28 -13.72
N VAL A 64 8.10 -3.40 -12.79
CA VAL A 64 8.08 -4.47 -11.80
C VAL A 64 7.73 -5.75 -12.55
N ARG A 65 8.74 -6.47 -13.04
CA ARG A 65 8.56 -7.86 -13.47
C ARG A 65 8.30 -8.71 -12.23
N LEU A 66 7.03 -8.85 -11.87
CA LEU A 66 6.59 -9.94 -11.01
C LEU A 66 6.77 -11.24 -11.80
N ALA A 67 7.74 -12.06 -11.39
CA ALA A 67 7.82 -13.43 -11.83
C ALA A 67 6.48 -14.13 -11.52
N PRO A 68 6.01 -15.05 -12.38
CA PRO A 68 4.76 -15.75 -12.13
C PRO A 68 4.88 -16.52 -10.82
N ALA A 69 3.87 -16.38 -9.96
CA ALA A 69 3.69 -17.30 -8.85
C ALA A 69 3.55 -18.70 -9.46
N VAL A 70 4.53 -19.56 -9.17
CA VAL A 70 4.52 -20.99 -9.50
C VAL A 70 3.33 -21.66 -8.83
#